data_AF-A0A2S2QCI4-F1
#
_entry.id   AF-A0A2S2QCI4-F1
#
_cell.length_a   1.000
_cell.length_b   1.000
_cell.length_c   1.000
_cell.angle_alpha   90.00
_cell.angle_beta   90.00
_cell.angle_gamma   90.00
#
_symmetry.space_group_name_H-M   'P 1'
#
loop_
_entity.id
_entity.type
_entity.pdbx_description
1 polymer ?
#
loop_
_entity_poly.entity_id
_entity_poly.type
_entity_poly.pdbx_seq_one_letter_code
_entity_poly.pdbx_strand_id
1 'polypeptide(L)'
;MSESEGNSFNENEDDHVVGLVEYINGQNAEIEQANLILEASEGDSCTYSMGYMKRQALYACLTCTEKDKEPGAICLPCMYQCHDNHDLVELWTKRNYRCDCGNDKFTSQCQLEPVSK
;
A
#
# COMPACT_ATOMS: atom_id res chain seq x y z
N MET A 1 63.59 11.72 -18.01
CA MET A 1 62.76 12.08 -16.83
C MET A 1 61.43 11.43 -17.03
N SER A 2 61.19 10.40 -16.23
CA SER A 2 60.05 9.49 -16.24
C SER A 2 59.03 9.96 -15.21
N GLU A 3 57.82 10.28 -15.64
CA GLU A 3 56.64 10.25 -14.76
C GLU A 3 55.50 9.60 -15.54
N SER A 4 55.41 8.29 -15.34
CA SER A 4 54.27 7.46 -15.61
C SER A 4 53.45 7.37 -14.33
N GLU A 5 52.25 7.92 -14.29
CA GLU A 5 51.21 7.44 -13.37
C GLU A 5 49.88 7.44 -14.13
N GLY A 6 49.59 6.27 -14.71
CA GLY A 6 48.25 5.94 -15.15
C GLY A 6 47.37 5.81 -13.90
N ASN A 7 46.28 6.54 -13.87
CA ASN A 7 45.21 6.29 -12.92
C ASN A 7 44.05 5.66 -13.68
N SER A 8 44.07 4.33 -13.72
CA SER A 8 42.95 3.50 -14.18
C SER A 8 41.87 3.57 -13.10
N PHE A 9 40.97 4.55 -13.20
CA PHE A 9 39.76 4.53 -12.38
C PHE A 9 38.85 3.41 -12.87
N ASN A 10 38.57 2.50 -11.95
CA ASN A 10 37.76 1.31 -12.12
C ASN A 10 36.30 1.75 -12.37
N GLU A 11 35.78 1.54 -13.57
CA GLU A 11 34.37 1.72 -13.90
C GLU A 11 33.55 0.61 -13.23
N ASN A 12 33.13 0.83 -11.98
CA ASN A 12 32.04 0.06 -11.40
C ASN A 12 30.73 0.75 -11.83
N GLU A 13 29.84 0.01 -12.48
CA GLU A 13 28.56 0.49 -13.04
C GLU A 13 27.51 0.89 -11.97
N ASP A 14 27.89 1.09 -10.71
CA ASP A 14 26.98 1.32 -9.58
C ASP A 14 27.16 2.67 -8.84
N ASP A 15 27.94 3.62 -9.38
CA ASP A 15 28.04 4.99 -8.85
C ASP A 15 27.12 5.97 -9.61
N HIS A 16 25.81 5.66 -9.70
CA HIS A 16 24.84 6.59 -10.28
C HIS A 16 24.58 7.77 -9.32
N VAL A 17 25.35 8.85 -9.48
CA VAL A 17 25.20 10.07 -8.70
C VAL A 17 24.14 10.96 -9.34
N VAL A 18 22.96 11.04 -8.72
CA VAL A 18 21.89 12.00 -9.08
C VAL A 18 21.89 13.19 -8.14
N GLY A 19 21.52 14.36 -8.68
CA GLY A 19 21.28 15.54 -7.86
C GLY A 19 20.06 15.35 -6.97
N LEU A 20 20.06 15.93 -5.76
CA LEU A 20 18.93 15.84 -4.83
C LEU A 20 17.60 16.27 -5.47
N VAL A 21 17.63 17.32 -6.31
CA VAL A 21 16.45 17.81 -7.03
C VAL A 21 15.94 16.78 -8.04
N GLU A 22 16.84 16.14 -8.77
CA GLU A 22 16.49 15.10 -9.75
C GLU A 22 15.91 13.87 -9.07
N TYR A 23 16.51 13.43 -7.95
CA TYR A 23 15.99 12.34 -7.12
C TYR A 23 14.57 12.61 -6.61
N ILE A 24 14.33 13.79 -6.05
CA ILE A 24 13.01 14.19 -5.54
C ILE A 24 11.99 14.24 -6.68
N ASN A 25 12.36 14.80 -7.83
CA ASN A 25 11.46 14.88 -8.98
C ASN A 25 11.10 13.48 -9.51
N GLY A 26 12.05 12.55 -9.53
CA GLY A 26 11.80 11.15 -9.87
C GLY A 26 10.79 10.49 -8.93
N GLN A 27 11.02 10.60 -7.61
CA GLN A 27 10.11 10.07 -6.59
C GLN A 27 8.71 10.68 -6.68
N ASN A 28 8.60 11.99 -6.89
CA ASN A 28 7.31 12.67 -7.03
C ASN A 28 6.52 12.18 -8.25
N ALA A 29 7.19 11.95 -9.38
CA ALA A 29 6.54 11.44 -10.58
C ALA A 29 5.97 10.03 -10.39
N GLU A 30 6.67 9.17 -9.65
CA GLU A 30 6.20 7.83 -9.28
C GLU A 30 5.00 7.89 -8.33
N ILE A 31 5.05 8.76 -7.32
CA ILE A 31 3.95 8.99 -6.38
C ILE A 31 2.70 9.49 -7.11
N GLU A 32 2.86 10.44 -8.04
CA GLU A 32 1.73 10.97 -8.83
C GLU A 32 1.05 9.86 -9.64
N GLN A 33 1.84 8.97 -10.27
CA GLN A 33 1.29 7.82 -11.00
C GLN A 33 0.54 6.84 -10.08
N ALA A 34 1.06 6.58 -8.87
CA ALA A 34 0.38 5.73 -7.89
C ALA A 34 -0.94 6.35 -7.43
N ASN A 35 -0.98 7.67 -7.20
CA ASN A 35 -2.18 8.39 -6.78
C ASN A 35 -3.28 8.31 -7.84
N LEU A 36 -2.96 8.40 -9.14
CA LEU A 36 -3.97 8.22 -10.20
C LEU A 36 -4.69 6.86 -10.15
N ILE A 37 -4.07 5.84 -9.55
CA ILE A 37 -4.66 4.51 -9.36
C ILE A 37 -5.40 4.40 -8.02
N LEU A 38 -4.88 5.04 -6.98
CA LEU A 38 -5.29 4.89 -5.57
C LEU A 38 -6.14 6.04 -5.00
N GLU A 39 -6.42 7.08 -5.79
CA GLU A 39 -7.15 8.32 -5.43
C GLU A 39 -8.46 8.10 -4.63
N ALA A 40 -9.09 6.92 -4.75
CA ALA A 40 -10.30 6.58 -4.00
C ALA A 40 -10.05 6.12 -2.55
N SER A 41 -8.81 6.14 -2.06
CA SER A 41 -8.43 5.59 -0.75
C SER A 41 -7.63 6.54 0.15
N GLU A 42 -7.63 7.84 -0.18
CA GLU A 42 -6.91 8.91 0.53
C GLU A 42 -7.53 9.31 1.89
N GLY A 43 -7.84 8.35 2.76
CA GLY A 43 -8.37 8.63 4.09
C GLY A 43 -7.66 7.86 5.18
N ASP A 44 -7.41 8.49 6.33
CA ASP A 44 -6.98 7.78 7.55
C ASP A 44 -8.16 7.05 8.24
N SER A 45 -9.33 7.00 7.60
CA SER A 45 -10.54 6.37 8.09
C SER A 45 -10.92 5.13 7.27
N CYS A 46 -11.50 4.15 7.94
CA CYS A 46 -12.08 3.00 7.26
C CYS A 46 -13.21 3.44 6.33
N THR A 47 -13.35 2.75 5.20
CA THR A 47 -14.39 3.04 4.22
C THR A 47 -15.71 2.34 4.52
N TYR A 48 -15.80 1.56 5.61
CA TYR A 48 -17.02 0.86 6.00
C TYR A 48 -18.20 1.83 6.15
N SER A 49 -17.99 2.93 6.88
CA SER A 49 -18.97 4.00 7.08
C SER A 49 -19.37 4.74 5.80
N MET A 50 -18.51 4.73 4.77
CA MET A 50 -18.81 5.30 3.45
C MET A 50 -19.74 4.41 2.61
N GLY A 51 -19.99 3.18 3.06
CA GLY A 51 -20.88 2.23 2.40
C GLY A 51 -20.26 1.56 1.17
N TYR A 52 -21.11 1.04 0.28
CA TYR A 52 -20.67 0.33 -0.90
C TYR A 52 -20.13 1.30 -1.96
N MET A 53 -18.81 1.32 -2.13
CA MET A 53 -18.15 2.26 -3.02
C MET A 53 -18.18 1.78 -4.48
N LYS A 54 -18.32 2.72 -5.42
CA LYS A 54 -18.29 2.42 -6.87
C LYS A 54 -16.97 1.78 -7.30
N ARG A 55 -15.85 2.24 -6.71
CA ARG A 55 -14.52 1.71 -6.95
C ARG A 55 -13.66 1.90 -5.70
N GLN A 56 -13.00 0.83 -5.26
CA GLN A 56 -12.17 0.82 -4.05
C GLN A 56 -11.01 -0.16 -4.21
N ALA A 57 -9.79 0.25 -3.86
CA ALA A 57 -8.66 -0.67 -3.68
C ALA A 57 -8.88 -1.55 -2.44
N LEU A 58 -8.73 -2.86 -2.60
CA LEU A 58 -9.03 -3.84 -1.56
C LEU A 58 -7.88 -4.83 -1.38
N TYR A 59 -7.79 -5.37 -0.17
CA TYR A 59 -6.79 -6.35 0.23
C TYR A 59 -7.48 -7.53 0.92
N ALA A 60 -7.07 -8.76 0.60
CA ALA A 60 -7.48 -9.94 1.36
C ALA A 60 -6.45 -10.20 2.45
N CYS A 61 -6.88 -10.36 3.70
CA CYS A 61 -5.98 -10.79 4.78
C CYS A 61 -6.08 -12.29 4.98
N LEU A 62 -5.03 -13.02 4.61
CA LEU A 62 -4.97 -14.48 4.75
C LEU A 62 -4.79 -14.90 6.22
N THR A 63 -4.25 -14.03 7.05
CA THR A 63 -4.09 -14.28 8.50
C THR A 63 -5.40 -14.19 9.27
N CYS A 64 -6.29 -13.25 8.92
CA CYS A 64 -7.53 -13.00 9.66
C CYS A 64 -8.77 -13.69 9.07
N THR A 65 -8.67 -14.26 7.87
CA THR A 65 -9.76 -14.98 7.22
C THR A 65 -9.69 -16.46 7.62
N GLU A 66 -10.71 -16.95 8.32
CA GLU A 66 -10.83 -18.38 8.62
C GLU A 66 -11.13 -19.20 7.35
N LYS A 67 -10.59 -20.42 7.26
CA LYS A 67 -10.73 -21.27 6.06
C LYS A 67 -12.18 -21.65 5.72
N ASP A 68 -13.05 -21.70 6.72
CA ASP A 68 -14.45 -22.11 6.58
C ASP A 68 -15.43 -20.93 6.50
N LYS A 69 -14.93 -19.69 6.56
CA LYS A 69 -15.75 -18.47 6.47
C LYS A 69 -15.71 -17.88 5.05
N GLU A 70 -16.71 -17.07 4.75
CA GLU A 70 -16.70 -16.30 3.50
C GLU A 70 -15.49 -15.37 3.45
N PRO A 71 -14.74 -15.34 2.34
CA PRO A 71 -13.59 -14.46 2.21
C PRO A 71 -14.04 -13.00 2.26
N GLY A 72 -13.37 -12.22 3.09
CA GLY A 72 -13.56 -10.78 3.22
C GLY A 72 -12.38 -10.00 2.63
N ALA A 73 -12.61 -8.72 2.35
CA ALA A 73 -11.57 -7.82 1.92
C ALA A 73 -11.62 -6.49 2.70
N ILE A 74 -10.45 -5.95 2.97
CA ILE A 74 -10.25 -4.74 3.76
C ILE A 74 -9.85 -3.58 2.85
N CYS A 75 -10.19 -2.36 3.26
CA CYS A 75 -9.75 -1.13 2.60
C CYS A 75 -8.27 -0.81 2.91
N LEU A 76 -7.67 0.06 2.09
CA LEU A 76 -6.28 0.50 2.26
C LEU A 76 -5.98 1.05 3.68
N PRO A 77 -6.82 1.88 4.31
CA PRO A 77 -6.52 2.38 5.67
C PRO A 77 -6.49 1.25 6.71
N CYS A 78 -7.37 0.26 6.59
CA CYS A 78 -7.35 -0.92 7.45
C CYS A 78 -6.14 -1.83 7.20
N MET A 79 -5.59 -1.85 5.98
CA MET A 79 -4.34 -2.53 5.67
C MET A 79 -3.21 -1.98 6.55
N TYR A 80 -3.05 -0.65 6.60
CA TYR A 80 -1.99 0.00 7.35
C TYR A 80 -2.19 0.02 8.86
N GLN A 81 -3.43 0.11 9.34
CA GLN A 81 -3.70 0.35 10.77
C GLN A 81 -4.16 -0.89 11.52
N CYS A 82 -4.94 -1.77 10.88
CA CYS A 82 -5.55 -2.93 11.54
C CYS A 82 -4.88 -4.25 11.18
N HIS A 83 -4.26 -4.32 10.00
CA HIS A 83 -3.64 -5.53 9.46
C HIS A 83 -2.17 -5.31 9.10
N ASP A 84 -1.51 -4.37 9.78
CA ASP A 84 -0.07 -4.21 9.66
C ASP A 84 0.65 -5.49 10.09
N ASN A 85 1.64 -5.92 9.32
CA ASN A 85 2.37 -7.18 9.50
C ASN A 85 1.53 -8.48 9.38
N HIS A 86 0.35 -8.44 8.75
CA HIS A 86 -0.36 -9.65 8.35
C HIS A 86 -0.01 -10.10 6.92
N ASP A 87 -0.35 -11.36 6.61
CA ASP A 87 -0.26 -11.86 5.24
C ASP A 87 -1.44 -11.32 4.42
N LEU A 88 -1.12 -10.42 3.48
CA LEU A 88 -2.08 -9.62 2.72
C LEU A 88 -1.87 -9.83 1.22
N VAL A 89 -2.96 -10.00 0.49
CA VAL A 89 -2.97 -10.07 -0.97
C VAL A 89 -3.73 -8.88 -1.53
N GLU A 90 -3.08 -8.09 -2.38
CA GLU A 90 -3.73 -7.00 -3.10
C GLU A 90 -4.72 -7.54 -4.14
N LEU A 91 -5.99 -7.11 -4.04
CA LEU A 91 -7.08 -7.51 -4.93
C LEU A 91 -7.37 -6.47 -6.02
N TRP A 92 -6.56 -5.41 -6.08
CA TRP A 92 -6.77 -4.22 -6.91
C TRP A 92 -8.12 -3.56 -6.63
N THR A 93 -8.55 -2.69 -7.55
CA THR A 93 -9.83 -1.99 -7.39
C THR A 93 -11.04 -2.88 -7.69
N LYS A 94 -12.00 -2.99 -6.76
CA LYS A 94 -13.30 -3.66 -6.95
C LYS A 94 -14.45 -2.65 -6.95
N ARG A 95 -15.60 -3.09 -7.47
CA ARG A 95 -16.83 -2.28 -7.57
C ARG A 95 -17.87 -2.73 -6.55
N ASN A 96 -18.71 -1.79 -6.10
CA ASN A 96 -19.81 -2.01 -5.16
C ASN A 96 -19.37 -2.86 -3.96
N TYR A 97 -18.31 -2.42 -3.29
CA TYR A 97 -17.74 -3.13 -2.16
C TYR A 97 -17.45 -2.14 -1.01
N ARG A 98 -17.65 -2.57 0.22
CA ARG A 98 -17.26 -1.83 1.44
C ARG A 98 -16.25 -2.66 2.22
N CYS A 99 -15.39 -2.01 3.00
CA CYS A 99 -14.44 -2.71 3.86
C CYS A 99 -15.15 -3.76 4.74
N ASP A 100 -14.61 -4.97 4.88
CA ASP A 100 -15.15 -5.99 5.78
C ASP A 100 -14.38 -6.06 7.13
N CYS A 101 -13.39 -5.18 7.36
CA CYS A 101 -12.62 -5.16 8.62
C CYS A 101 -13.55 -4.99 9.83
N GLY A 102 -13.36 -5.83 10.86
CA GLY A 102 -14.14 -5.77 12.10
C GLY A 102 -15.49 -6.48 12.10
N ASN A 103 -15.94 -7.03 10.97
CA ASN A 103 -17.18 -7.83 10.92
C ASN A 103 -16.94 -9.32 11.23
N ASP A 104 -18.00 -10.12 11.21
CA ASP A 104 -17.96 -11.56 11.57
C ASP A 104 -17.05 -12.43 10.67
N LYS A 105 -16.62 -11.91 9.51
CA LYS A 105 -15.66 -12.57 8.62
C LYS A 105 -14.23 -12.47 9.12
N PHE A 106 -13.94 -11.54 10.03
CA PHE A 106 -12.61 -11.29 10.60
C PHE A 106 -12.57 -11.63 12.09
N THR A 107 -11.40 -12.04 12.58
CA THR A 107 -11.19 -12.38 13.99
C THR A 107 -10.86 -11.17 14.87
N SER A 108 -10.50 -10.04 14.26
CA SER A 108 -10.11 -8.80 14.94
C SER A 108 -11.11 -7.66 14.69
N GLN A 109 -11.19 -6.73 15.64
CA GLN A 109 -12.02 -5.53 15.53
C GLN A 109 -11.31 -4.44 14.72
N CYS A 110 -12.08 -3.62 14.00
CA CYS A 110 -11.54 -2.47 13.28
C CYS A 110 -11.14 -1.37 14.28
N GLN A 111 -9.94 -0.82 14.14
CA GLN A 111 -9.45 0.29 14.97
C GLN A 111 -9.88 1.67 14.45
N LEU A 112 -10.36 1.73 13.20
CA LEU A 112 -10.68 2.98 12.48
C LEU A 112 -12.17 3.27 12.38
N GLU A 113 -13.04 2.29 12.67
CA GLU A 113 -14.48 2.51 12.83
C GLU A 113 -14.85 2.58 14.31
N PRO A 114 -15.80 3.46 14.71
CA PRO A 114 -16.35 3.40 16.05
C PRO A 114 -17.09 2.06 16.22
N VAL A 115 -16.71 1.29 17.24
CA VAL A 115 -17.41 0.07 17.63
C VAL A 115 -18.86 0.45 17.94
N SER A 116 -19.80 0.10 17.07
CA SER A 116 -21.22 0.21 17.38
C SER A 116 -21.49 -0.70 18.57
N LYS A 117 -21.66 -0.09 19.75
CA LYS A 117 -22.22 -0.76 20.93
C LYS A 117 -23.64 -1.21 20.66
#